data_AF-A0A0B9GID4-F1
#
_entry.id   AF-A0A0B9GID4-F1
#
_cell.length_a   1.000
_cell.length_b   1.000
_cell.length_c   1.000
_cell.angle_alpha   90.00
_cell.angle_beta   90.00
_cell.angle_gamma   90.00
#
_symmetry.space_group_name_H-M   'P 1'
#
loop_
_entity.id
_entity.type
_entity.pdbx_description
1 polymer ?
#
loop_
_entity_poly.entity_id
_entity_poly.type
_entity_poly.pdbx_seq_one_letter_code
_entity_poly.pdbx_strand_id
1 'polypeptide(L)'
;MSHQKADRGAWASRASTLKLDVGGYSVGGCKPSNQDAFAICQPMQRDELVHKGVVACLADGVSCSEQGQRASQISVSQFIEEYYATPKTWGVKHSAGQVLHALNQWLYSQSNQSELQHNGLVTTFCAVIIKSNTAYIMHVGDTRAYLYRNQILTPLTQDHRRQLYGQQAFLTRSLGMDSHIEVDFQQTRLEQADRLLLVTDGIHEWLGDADMQQILSSSVLPAEQQARVLVEAALASGSQDNVSGVLLEAQSLPSLTMDEYIEELTGRVIPPVLEEGNRIDQYRILRVLHSGPRSHVYLAVSEFDTKRYVLKMPSLNFAEDYQYLQGFVREGWLGEQIANHRVMKIHPFSRHSPFLYHVCDWIEGKTLRQWMDDNPRPELGKVRLMAEEIIKSLRVLQRHRLIHRDIKPENLIVNQLDEIVIIDFGSVYSEHFDEIYTPIEETIPVGDIKYLSPECLSGGKLSVRSDMYSVSIIIYEMLTGHFPYSFPKAIASSAAISRWPEYIPLGSYRRDLPFWLDLVLRKGCFPQANLRYAAFSELASDLFHPSAEIMKQASGRSLKSKNPVRFWKVVSLCLFFIVIVQLTISLD
;
A
#
# COMPACT_ATOMS: atom_id res chain seq x y z
N MET A 1 3.28 5.17 -38.50
CA MET A 1 2.55 3.99 -37.97
C MET A 1 3.50 2.88 -37.47
N SER A 2 4.64 3.22 -36.86
CA SER A 2 5.64 2.21 -36.41
C SER A 2 6.34 2.52 -35.07
N HIS A 3 5.93 3.53 -34.30
CA HIS A 3 6.54 3.84 -32.99
C HIS A 3 5.65 3.60 -31.76
N GLN A 4 4.48 2.97 -31.91
CA GLN A 4 3.51 2.78 -30.81
C GLN A 4 3.43 1.36 -30.23
N LYS A 5 4.34 0.45 -30.60
CA LYS A 5 4.35 -0.94 -30.09
C LYS A 5 5.42 -1.26 -29.04
N ALA A 6 6.34 -0.35 -28.74
CA ALA A 6 7.43 -0.60 -27.78
C ALA A 6 7.05 -0.38 -26.30
N ASP A 7 6.07 0.49 -25.99
CA ASP A 7 5.77 0.87 -24.60
C ASP A 7 4.79 -0.05 -23.87
N ARG A 8 4.15 -1.00 -24.56
CA ARG A 8 3.18 -1.92 -23.92
C ARG A 8 3.83 -3.12 -23.23
N GLY A 9 5.13 -3.35 -23.44
CA GLY A 9 5.87 -4.49 -22.86
C GLY A 9 6.64 -4.17 -21.57
N ALA A 10 6.95 -2.90 -21.29
CA ALA A 10 7.85 -2.53 -20.19
C ALA A 10 7.16 -2.47 -18.80
N TRP A 11 5.83 -2.50 -18.75
CA TRP A 11 5.06 -2.28 -17.52
C TRP A 11 4.66 -3.60 -16.84
N ALA A 12 4.79 -4.73 -17.55
CA ALA A 12 4.58 -6.07 -17.00
C ALA A 12 5.86 -6.71 -16.46
N SER A 13 7.03 -6.07 -16.60
CA SER A 13 8.34 -6.72 -16.37
C SER A 13 9.18 -6.14 -15.22
N ARG A 14 8.58 -5.44 -14.24
CA ARG A 14 9.32 -4.87 -13.10
C ARG A 14 8.81 -5.21 -11.70
N ALA A 15 7.77 -6.05 -11.57
CA ALA A 15 7.52 -6.73 -10.31
C ALA A 15 8.20 -8.10 -10.41
N SER A 16 9.45 -8.20 -9.94
CA SER A 16 10.10 -9.50 -9.75
C SER A 16 9.21 -10.35 -8.84
N THR A 17 8.85 -11.55 -9.28
CA THR A 17 8.21 -12.53 -8.39
C THR A 17 9.28 -13.14 -7.48
N LEU A 18 8.91 -13.50 -6.25
CA LEU A 18 9.79 -14.26 -5.37
C LEU A 18 10.18 -15.56 -6.08
N LYS A 19 11.48 -15.71 -6.37
CA LYS A 19 12.04 -16.91 -6.98
C LYS A 19 13.24 -17.34 -6.16
N LEU A 20 13.19 -18.60 -5.73
CA LEU A 20 14.23 -19.22 -4.93
C LEU A 20 14.75 -20.45 -5.67
N ASP A 21 16.04 -20.74 -5.49
CA ASP A 21 16.57 -22.10 -5.68
C ASP A 21 16.54 -22.78 -4.32
N VAL A 22 15.88 -23.92 -4.21
CA VAL A 22 15.69 -24.61 -2.93
C VAL A 22 16.02 -26.08 -3.07
N GLY A 23 16.63 -26.65 -2.06
CA GLY A 23 16.94 -28.07 -2.04
C GLY A 23 17.46 -28.53 -0.68
N GLY A 24 17.41 -29.82 -0.44
CA GLY A 24 17.91 -30.42 0.79
C GLY A 24 18.34 -31.85 0.57
N TYR A 25 19.22 -32.33 1.44
CA TYR A 25 19.72 -33.69 1.41
C TYR A 25 19.83 -34.20 2.84
N SER A 26 19.43 -35.45 3.07
CA SER A 26 19.35 -36.06 4.40
C SER A 26 19.64 -37.55 4.30
N VAL A 27 20.51 -38.04 5.18
CA VAL A 27 20.93 -39.45 5.20
C VAL A 27 21.11 -39.96 6.64
N GLY A 28 20.86 -41.25 6.82
CA GLY A 28 20.95 -41.90 8.14
C GLY A 28 22.39 -42.04 8.68
N GLY A 29 23.41 -41.78 7.87
CA GLY A 29 24.82 -41.97 8.26
C GLY A 29 25.12 -43.43 8.61
N CYS A 30 25.67 -43.66 9.79
CA CYS A 30 25.95 -45.00 10.30
C CYS A 30 24.74 -45.67 10.98
N LYS A 31 23.63 -44.95 11.18
CA LYS A 31 22.40 -45.48 11.80
C LYS A 31 21.52 -46.23 10.78
N PRO A 32 20.78 -47.27 11.21
CA PRO A 32 19.90 -48.04 10.32
C PRO A 32 18.65 -47.27 9.87
N SER A 33 18.25 -46.23 10.61
CA SER A 33 17.16 -45.33 10.25
C SER A 33 17.63 -43.88 10.29
N ASN A 34 17.02 -43.07 9.43
CA ASN A 34 17.20 -41.63 9.43
C ASN A 34 16.11 -40.99 10.30
N GLN A 35 16.49 -40.44 11.44
CA GLN A 35 15.59 -39.77 12.39
C GLN A 35 15.41 -38.29 12.04
N ASP A 36 16.22 -37.74 11.13
CA ASP A 36 16.03 -36.40 10.60
C ASP A 36 14.89 -36.38 9.57
N ALA A 37 14.19 -35.24 9.53
CA ALA A 37 13.21 -34.95 8.51
C ALA A 37 13.34 -33.50 8.06
N PHE A 38 13.21 -33.27 6.75
CA PHE A 38 13.07 -31.93 6.20
C PHE A 38 11.91 -31.88 5.21
N ALA A 39 11.35 -30.68 5.04
CA ALA A 39 10.33 -30.44 4.05
C ALA A 39 10.45 -29.02 3.51
N ILE A 40 10.22 -28.85 2.20
CA ILE A 40 10.25 -27.57 1.51
C ILE A 40 8.96 -27.44 0.72
N CYS A 41 8.23 -26.35 0.90
CA CYS A 41 7.02 -26.05 0.16
C CYS A 41 7.15 -24.67 -0.51
N GLN A 42 7.24 -24.70 -1.84
CA GLN A 42 7.18 -23.52 -2.70
C GLN A 42 5.84 -23.54 -3.46
N PRO A 43 4.88 -22.68 -3.10
CA PRO A 43 3.56 -22.67 -3.71
C PRO A 43 3.62 -22.37 -5.20
N MET A 44 2.89 -23.16 -5.99
CA MET A 44 2.72 -22.91 -7.43
C MET A 44 1.72 -21.77 -7.67
N GLN A 45 0.80 -21.54 -6.73
CA GLN A 45 -0.20 -20.49 -6.81
C GLN A 45 0.39 -19.14 -6.37
N ARG A 46 0.25 -18.12 -7.23
CA ARG A 46 0.80 -16.78 -6.96
C ARG A 46 0.21 -16.14 -5.70
N ASP A 47 -1.07 -16.34 -5.45
CA ASP A 47 -1.78 -15.78 -4.30
C ASP A 47 -1.23 -16.32 -2.97
N GLU A 48 -1.04 -17.64 -2.90
CA GLU A 48 -0.45 -18.30 -1.74
C GLU A 48 1.02 -17.88 -1.53
N LEU A 49 1.80 -17.80 -2.61
CA LEU A 49 3.18 -17.29 -2.57
C LEU A 49 3.28 -15.85 -2.05
N VAL A 50 2.31 -14.98 -2.38
CA VAL A 50 2.25 -13.59 -1.92
C VAL A 50 1.90 -13.51 -0.44
N HIS A 51 0.89 -14.26 0.02
CA HIS A 51 0.39 -14.14 1.39
C HIS A 51 1.17 -14.99 2.41
N LYS A 52 1.69 -16.15 1.99
CA LYS A 52 2.31 -17.16 2.86
C LYS A 52 3.80 -17.38 2.59
N GLY A 53 4.30 -17.04 1.40
CA GLY A 53 5.72 -17.17 1.06
C GLY A 53 6.14 -18.60 0.73
N VAL A 54 7.42 -18.90 0.91
CA VAL A 54 8.03 -20.23 0.76
C VAL A 54 8.48 -20.70 2.13
N VAL A 55 8.23 -21.97 2.47
CA VAL A 55 8.56 -22.56 3.76
C VAL A 55 9.58 -23.67 3.59
N ALA A 56 10.63 -23.68 4.40
CA ALA A 56 11.53 -24.81 4.59
C ALA A 56 11.68 -25.12 6.07
N CYS A 57 11.57 -26.41 6.42
CA CYS A 57 11.68 -26.90 7.78
C CYS A 57 12.70 -28.03 7.84
N LEU A 58 13.43 -28.11 8.96
CA LEU A 58 14.35 -29.19 9.30
C LEU A 58 14.13 -29.54 10.78
N ALA A 59 14.01 -30.83 11.06
CA ALA A 59 13.80 -31.37 12.38
C ALA A 59 14.67 -32.62 12.58
N ASP A 60 15.32 -32.70 13.73
CA ASP A 60 16.08 -33.87 14.16
C ASP A 60 15.37 -34.53 15.36
N GLY A 61 15.12 -35.83 15.24
CA GLY A 61 14.43 -36.63 16.24
C GLY A 61 15.40 -37.06 17.35
N VAL A 62 15.05 -36.79 18.62
CA VAL A 62 15.97 -37.07 19.73
C VAL A 62 16.30 -38.56 19.83
N SER A 63 17.60 -38.89 19.76
CA SER A 63 18.12 -40.26 19.65
C SER A 63 17.76 -41.22 20.78
N CYS A 64 17.31 -40.70 21.92
CA CYS A 64 16.89 -41.51 23.07
C CYS A 64 15.46 -42.04 23.00
N SER A 65 14.67 -41.68 21.97
CA SER A 65 13.33 -42.24 21.76
C SER A 65 13.23 -43.06 20.47
N GLU A 66 12.58 -44.22 20.55
CA GLU A 66 12.25 -45.03 19.35
C GLU A 66 11.29 -44.28 18.42
N GLN A 67 10.63 -43.24 18.93
CA GLN A 67 9.66 -42.42 18.21
C GLN A 67 10.25 -41.12 17.64
N GLY A 68 11.55 -40.86 17.78
CA GLY A 68 12.20 -39.62 17.31
C GLY A 68 11.97 -39.36 15.81
N GLN A 69 12.10 -40.39 14.97
CA GLN A 69 11.82 -40.31 13.53
C GLN A 69 10.37 -39.92 13.24
N ARG A 70 9.42 -40.41 14.04
CA ARG A 70 8.00 -40.08 13.87
C ARG A 70 7.73 -38.63 14.30
N ALA A 71 8.38 -38.17 15.36
CA ALA A 71 8.26 -36.80 15.85
C ALA A 71 8.77 -35.78 14.81
N SER A 72 9.96 -35.99 14.25
CA SER A 72 10.54 -35.11 13.23
C SER A 72 9.69 -35.07 11.96
N GLN A 73 9.26 -36.22 11.44
CA GLN A 73 8.43 -36.32 10.24
C GLN A 73 7.06 -35.62 10.40
N ILE A 74 6.37 -35.86 11.52
CA ILE A 74 5.08 -35.20 11.79
C ILE A 74 5.29 -33.69 11.94
N SER A 75 6.37 -33.28 12.61
CA SER A 75 6.62 -31.86 12.86
C SER A 75 6.82 -31.07 11.57
N VAL A 76 7.64 -31.56 10.63
CA VAL A 76 7.86 -30.84 9.36
C VAL A 76 6.65 -30.88 8.43
N SER A 77 5.92 -32.00 8.39
CA SER A 77 4.77 -32.16 7.49
C SER A 77 3.54 -31.37 7.97
N GLN A 78 3.15 -31.52 9.24
CA GLN A 78 2.01 -30.80 9.79
C GLN A 78 2.27 -29.30 9.87
N PHE A 79 3.48 -28.87 10.21
CA PHE A 79 3.77 -27.43 10.26
C PHE A 79 3.50 -26.76 8.91
N ILE A 80 3.96 -27.35 7.81
CA ILE A 80 3.74 -26.81 6.47
C ILE A 80 2.24 -26.80 6.15
N GLU A 81 1.55 -27.94 6.33
CA GLU A 81 0.13 -28.07 5.99
C GLU A 81 -0.73 -27.06 6.77
N GLU A 82 -0.55 -26.98 8.08
CA GLU A 82 -1.32 -26.07 8.93
C GLU A 82 -0.96 -24.61 8.70
N TYR A 83 0.32 -24.28 8.46
CA TYR A 83 0.74 -22.91 8.16
C TYR A 83 0.03 -22.35 6.93
N TYR A 84 -0.02 -23.13 5.83
CA TYR A 84 -0.73 -22.72 4.62
C TYR A 84 -2.26 -22.71 4.80
N ALA A 85 -2.80 -23.52 5.72
CA ALA A 85 -4.22 -23.50 6.08
C ALA A 85 -4.63 -22.31 6.95
N THR A 86 -3.69 -21.60 7.59
CA THR A 86 -4.02 -20.43 8.42
C THR A 86 -4.61 -19.27 7.60
N PRO A 87 -5.49 -18.42 8.18
CA PRO A 87 -6.08 -17.27 7.49
C PRO A 87 -5.04 -16.39 6.78
N LYS A 88 -5.33 -15.91 5.58
CA LYS A 88 -4.40 -15.06 4.78
C LYS A 88 -4.12 -13.70 5.41
N THR A 89 -5.00 -13.25 6.29
CA THR A 89 -4.88 -11.99 7.05
C THR A 89 -3.89 -12.10 8.22
N TRP A 90 -3.48 -13.31 8.60
CA TRP A 90 -2.51 -13.49 9.69
C TRP A 90 -1.08 -13.27 9.19
N GLY A 91 -0.30 -12.49 9.96
CA GLY A 91 1.13 -12.33 9.74
C GLY A 91 1.91 -13.62 10.01
N VAL A 92 3.10 -13.75 9.43
CA VAL A 92 3.93 -14.97 9.47
C VAL A 92 4.19 -15.42 10.91
N LYS A 93 4.61 -14.49 11.78
CA LYS A 93 4.88 -14.76 13.20
C LYS A 93 3.66 -15.35 13.92
N HIS A 94 2.48 -14.79 13.68
CA HIS A 94 1.26 -15.24 14.33
C HIS A 94 0.82 -16.61 13.81
N SER A 95 0.78 -16.78 12.48
CA SER A 95 0.47 -18.07 11.85
C SER A 95 1.38 -19.19 12.35
N ALA A 96 2.70 -19.00 12.25
CA ALA A 96 3.63 -20.05 12.61
C ALA A 96 3.68 -20.30 14.13
N GLY A 97 3.55 -19.26 14.96
CA GLY A 97 3.47 -19.41 16.41
C GLY A 97 2.26 -20.21 16.87
N GLN A 98 1.08 -19.99 16.26
CA GLN A 98 -0.13 -20.78 16.57
C GLN A 98 0.04 -22.25 16.17
N VAL A 99 0.59 -22.51 14.99
CA VAL A 99 0.85 -23.87 14.50
C VAL A 99 1.85 -24.60 15.39
N LEU A 100 2.98 -23.97 15.75
CA LEU A 100 3.97 -24.59 16.64
C LEU A 100 3.43 -24.86 18.03
N HIS A 101 2.58 -23.99 18.56
CA HIS A 101 1.94 -24.20 19.85
C HIS A 101 0.99 -25.42 19.81
N ALA A 102 0.15 -25.53 18.78
CA ALA A 102 -0.76 -26.65 18.59
C ALA A 102 0.01 -27.97 18.39
N LEU A 103 1.03 -27.96 17.53
CA LEU A 103 1.90 -29.10 17.25
C LEU A 103 2.63 -29.58 18.52
N ASN A 104 3.17 -28.66 19.32
CA ASN A 104 3.82 -28.99 20.59
C ASN A 104 2.87 -29.67 21.57
N GLN A 105 1.67 -29.12 21.75
CA GLN A 105 0.66 -29.71 22.64
C GLN A 105 0.27 -31.12 22.19
N TRP A 106 0.14 -31.33 20.88
CA TRP A 106 -0.15 -32.64 20.32
C TRP A 106 0.96 -33.65 20.62
N LEU A 107 2.22 -33.32 20.31
CA LEU A 107 3.38 -34.17 20.58
C LEU A 107 3.56 -34.49 22.07
N TYR A 108 3.38 -33.49 22.94
CA TYR A 108 3.44 -33.65 24.40
C TYR A 108 2.31 -34.56 24.92
N SER A 109 1.09 -34.39 24.41
CA SER A 109 -0.07 -35.21 24.82
C SER A 109 0.10 -36.69 24.43
N GLN A 110 0.66 -36.97 23.25
CA GLN A 110 0.94 -38.32 22.78
C GLN A 110 2.04 -38.98 23.61
N SER A 111 3.08 -38.22 23.98
CA SER A 111 4.17 -38.71 24.83
C SER A 111 3.68 -39.21 26.19
N ASN A 112 2.72 -38.48 26.81
CA ASN A 112 2.13 -38.83 28.10
C ASN A 112 1.14 -40.01 28.08
N GLN A 113 0.68 -40.44 26.89
CA GLN A 113 -0.19 -41.61 26.76
C GLN A 113 0.60 -42.93 26.67
N SER A 114 1.92 -42.87 26.46
CA SER A 114 2.77 -44.06 26.41
C SER A 114 3.18 -44.50 27.83
N GLU A 115 3.03 -45.79 28.16
CA GLU A 115 3.32 -46.34 29.49
C GLU A 115 4.82 -46.31 29.88
N LEU A 116 5.71 -45.89 28.97
CA LEU A 116 7.16 -45.84 29.17
C LEU A 116 7.64 -44.38 29.27
N GLN A 117 8.10 -43.97 30.46
CA GLN A 117 8.55 -42.60 30.79
C GLN A 117 9.71 -42.05 29.93
N HIS A 118 10.30 -42.85 29.03
CA HIS A 118 11.45 -42.46 28.20
C HIS A 118 11.20 -42.52 26.69
N ASN A 119 9.95 -42.74 26.22
CA ASN A 119 9.65 -42.90 24.79
C ASN A 119 8.72 -41.79 24.24
N GLY A 120 9.06 -40.53 24.51
CA GLY A 120 8.31 -39.37 24.04
C GLY A 120 8.58 -39.01 22.58
N LEU A 121 7.58 -38.40 21.94
CA LEU A 121 7.69 -37.75 20.63
C LEU A 121 8.37 -36.39 20.80
N VAL A 122 9.70 -36.40 20.87
CA VAL A 122 10.51 -35.20 21.07
C VAL A 122 11.43 -34.99 19.87
N THR A 123 11.48 -33.76 19.36
CA THR A 123 12.30 -33.39 18.21
C THR A 123 12.75 -31.93 18.29
N THR A 124 13.92 -31.65 17.74
CA THR A 124 14.36 -30.28 17.45
C THR A 124 13.58 -29.76 16.24
N PHE A 125 13.47 -28.45 16.10
CA PHE A 125 12.75 -27.87 14.98
C PHE A 125 13.33 -26.52 14.60
N CYS A 126 13.68 -26.38 13.33
CA CYS A 126 14.02 -25.10 12.74
C CYS A 126 13.23 -24.90 11.45
N ALA A 127 12.59 -23.74 11.31
CA ALA A 127 11.88 -23.36 10.11
C ALA A 127 12.33 -21.99 9.63
N VAL A 128 12.43 -21.87 8.31
CA VAL A 128 12.68 -20.63 7.59
C VAL A 128 11.49 -20.40 6.66
N ILE A 129 10.82 -19.26 6.82
CA ILE A 129 9.76 -18.80 5.94
C ILE A 129 10.26 -17.57 5.20
N ILE A 130 10.38 -17.64 3.88
CA ILE A 130 10.72 -16.50 3.04
C ILE A 130 9.43 -15.95 2.44
N LYS A 131 9.01 -14.78 2.91
CA LYS A 131 7.89 -14.02 2.34
C LYS A 131 8.41 -12.68 1.86
N SER A 132 8.12 -12.36 0.60
CA SER A 132 8.64 -11.16 -0.07
C SER A 132 10.17 -11.08 -0.02
N ASN A 133 10.74 -10.13 0.72
CA ASN A 133 12.18 -9.96 0.92
C ASN A 133 12.63 -10.24 2.36
N THR A 134 11.78 -10.89 3.16
CA THR A 134 12.06 -11.16 4.57
C THR A 134 12.09 -12.67 4.81
N ALA A 135 13.12 -13.12 5.50
CA ALA A 135 13.22 -14.45 6.07
C ALA A 135 12.81 -14.40 7.54
N TYR A 136 11.83 -15.21 7.91
CA TYR A 136 11.38 -15.42 9.28
C TYR A 136 11.90 -16.78 9.75
N ILE A 137 12.65 -16.78 10.84
CA ILE A 137 13.33 -17.93 11.40
C ILE A 137 12.65 -18.26 12.72
N MET A 138 12.25 -19.53 12.86
CA MET A 138 11.71 -20.09 14.10
C MET A 138 12.56 -21.27 14.51
N HIS A 139 12.95 -21.33 15.77
CA HIS A 139 13.93 -22.31 16.21
C HIS A 139 13.67 -22.78 17.63
N VAL A 140 13.80 -24.10 17.82
CA VAL A 140 13.81 -24.78 19.13
C VAL A 140 14.75 -25.99 19.04
N GLY A 141 15.70 -26.08 19.96
CA GLY A 141 16.68 -27.17 20.02
C GLY A 141 18.05 -26.75 19.52
N ASP A 142 18.74 -27.58 18.76
CA ASP A 142 20.09 -27.32 18.25
C ASP A 142 20.24 -27.46 16.73
N THR A 143 19.15 -27.73 15.98
CA THR A 143 19.15 -27.55 14.51
C THR A 143 19.37 -26.08 14.15
N ARG A 144 20.49 -25.74 13.51
CA ARG A 144 20.90 -24.35 13.28
C ARG A 144 20.44 -23.80 11.94
N ALA A 145 20.19 -22.49 11.89
CA ALA A 145 20.05 -21.72 10.65
C ALA A 145 21.18 -20.68 10.51
N TYR A 146 21.67 -20.50 9.28
CA TYR A 146 22.71 -19.54 8.93
C TYR A 146 22.28 -18.69 7.73
N LEU A 147 22.77 -17.44 7.70
CA LEU A 147 22.74 -16.56 6.54
C LEU A 147 24.15 -16.49 5.94
N TYR A 148 24.28 -16.90 4.68
CA TYR A 148 25.48 -16.67 3.89
C TYR A 148 25.27 -15.47 2.96
N ARG A 149 26.01 -14.39 3.23
CA ARG A 149 25.99 -13.14 2.46
C ARG A 149 27.41 -12.63 2.30
N ASN A 150 27.78 -12.21 1.10
CA ASN A 150 29.09 -11.59 0.80
C ASN A 150 30.27 -12.41 1.34
N GLN A 151 30.24 -13.74 1.15
CA GLN A 151 31.26 -14.69 1.62
C GLN A 151 31.35 -14.86 3.14
N ILE A 152 30.39 -14.33 3.90
CA ILE A 152 30.33 -14.45 5.36
C ILE A 152 29.13 -15.31 5.72
N LEU A 153 29.37 -16.38 6.47
CA LEU A 153 28.34 -17.20 7.10
C LEU A 153 28.07 -16.67 8.50
N THR A 154 26.82 -16.25 8.76
CA THR A 154 26.39 -15.67 10.04
C THR A 154 25.31 -16.56 10.65
N PRO A 155 25.46 -17.04 11.91
CA PRO A 155 24.41 -17.80 12.57
C PRO A 155 23.18 -16.93 12.86
N LEU A 156 21.99 -17.50 12.63
CA LEU A 156 20.69 -16.89 12.90
C LEU A 156 19.95 -17.53 14.08
N THR A 157 20.54 -18.53 14.72
CA THR A 157 19.95 -19.28 15.84
C THR A 157 20.96 -19.44 16.97
N GLN A 158 20.47 -19.66 18.18
CA GLN A 158 21.29 -19.98 19.36
C GLN A 158 20.85 -21.33 19.92
N ASP A 159 21.77 -22.28 20.05
CA ASP A 159 21.43 -23.63 20.49
C ASP A 159 20.82 -23.64 21.91
N HIS A 160 19.72 -24.37 22.05
CA HIS A 160 19.09 -24.64 23.34
C HIS A 160 19.64 -25.93 23.96
N ARG A 161 20.96 -26.02 24.15
CA ARG A 161 21.64 -27.19 24.74
C ARG A 161 22.48 -26.84 25.97
N ARG A 162 22.58 -27.77 26.92
CA ARG A 162 23.48 -27.66 28.09
C ARG A 162 24.49 -28.80 28.08
N GLN A 163 25.75 -28.45 28.31
CA GLN A 163 26.83 -29.42 28.44
C GLN A 163 27.24 -29.54 29.92
N LEU A 164 27.00 -30.70 30.52
CA LEU A 164 27.52 -31.05 31.83
C LEU A 164 28.93 -31.63 31.67
N TYR A 165 29.85 -31.29 32.58
CA TYR A 165 31.23 -31.79 32.54
C TYR A 165 31.27 -33.32 32.43
N GLY A 166 31.76 -33.83 31.30
CA GLY A 166 31.99 -35.26 31.06
C GLY A 166 30.77 -36.08 30.60
N GLN A 167 29.64 -35.46 30.27
CA GLN A 167 28.45 -36.15 29.71
C GLN A 167 28.05 -35.58 28.34
N GLN A 168 27.25 -36.34 27.58
CA GLN A 168 26.63 -35.88 26.32
C GLN A 168 25.77 -34.64 26.59
N ALA A 169 25.80 -33.68 25.66
CA ALA A 169 24.97 -32.48 25.75
C ALA A 169 23.47 -32.88 25.70
N PHE A 170 22.65 -32.24 26.52
CA PHE A 170 21.20 -32.46 26.52
C PHE A 170 20.47 -31.20 26.08
N LEU A 171 19.35 -31.40 25.38
CA LEU A 171 18.46 -30.34 24.97
C LEU A 171 17.76 -29.73 26.19
N THR A 172 17.74 -28.41 26.24
CA THR A 172 17.01 -27.61 27.22
C THR A 172 15.66 -27.13 26.70
N ARG A 173 15.42 -27.23 25.39
CA ARG A 173 14.15 -26.96 24.72
C ARG A 173 14.04 -27.82 23.46
N SER A 174 12.85 -28.36 23.22
CA SER A 174 12.50 -29.11 22.00
C SER A 174 10.99 -29.23 21.89
N LEU A 175 10.48 -29.50 20.67
CA LEU A 175 9.05 -29.78 20.48
C LEU A 175 8.67 -31.07 21.20
N GLY A 176 7.53 -31.05 21.88
CA GLY A 176 6.97 -32.20 22.59
C GLY A 176 7.60 -32.51 23.95
N MET A 177 8.62 -31.74 24.38
CA MET A 177 9.30 -31.95 25.66
C MET A 177 8.46 -31.50 26.86
N ASP A 178 7.85 -30.32 26.75
CA ASP A 178 7.05 -29.69 27.78
C ASP A 178 5.66 -29.28 27.25
N SER A 179 4.71 -29.08 28.16
CA SER A 179 3.34 -28.64 27.81
C SER A 179 3.30 -27.22 27.25
N HIS A 180 4.31 -26.40 27.57
CA HIS A 180 4.48 -25.05 27.04
C HIS A 180 5.81 -24.97 26.29
N ILE A 181 5.80 -24.31 25.13
CA ILE A 181 6.98 -24.13 24.30
C ILE A 181 7.32 -22.65 24.14
N GLU A 182 8.58 -22.33 24.35
CA GLU A 182 9.15 -21.05 23.97
C GLU A 182 9.91 -21.23 22.65
N VAL A 183 9.39 -20.60 21.60
CA VAL A 183 9.99 -20.63 20.25
C VAL A 183 10.80 -19.36 20.05
N ASP A 184 12.07 -19.50 19.71
CA ASP A 184 12.89 -18.36 19.33
C ASP A 184 12.43 -17.87 17.95
N PHE A 185 12.18 -16.57 17.84
CA PHE A 185 11.74 -15.94 16.61
C PHE A 185 12.71 -14.84 16.21
N GLN A 186 13.27 -14.95 15.01
CA GLN A 186 14.12 -13.95 14.40
C GLN A 186 13.62 -13.62 12.99
N GLN A 187 13.85 -12.39 12.55
CA GLN A 187 13.61 -12.01 11.16
C GLN A 187 14.82 -11.29 10.59
N THR A 188 15.13 -11.55 9.32
CA THR A 188 16.20 -10.87 8.61
C THR A 188 15.76 -10.54 7.18
N ARG A 189 16.22 -9.40 6.69
CA ARG A 189 15.92 -8.97 5.32
C ARG A 189 16.91 -9.62 4.36
N LEU A 190 16.39 -10.17 3.28
CA LEU A 190 17.16 -10.80 2.21
C LEU A 190 17.56 -9.81 1.12
N GLU A 191 18.73 -10.05 0.58
CA GLU A 191 19.28 -9.49 -0.65
C GLU A 191 19.30 -10.56 -1.74
N GLN A 192 19.37 -10.13 -2.99
CA GLN A 192 19.52 -11.07 -4.09
C GLN A 192 20.85 -11.84 -3.93
N ALA A 193 20.82 -13.15 -4.20
CA ALA A 193 21.92 -14.10 -4.00
C ALA A 193 22.24 -14.45 -2.53
N ASP A 194 21.48 -13.96 -1.55
CA ASP A 194 21.57 -14.49 -0.20
C ASP A 194 21.23 -15.98 -0.17
N ARG A 195 21.93 -16.72 0.70
CA ARG A 195 21.65 -18.14 0.94
C ARG A 195 21.34 -18.38 2.41
N LEU A 196 20.22 -19.05 2.67
CA LEU A 196 19.84 -19.52 4.00
C LEU A 196 20.11 -21.01 4.07
N LEU A 197 20.91 -21.41 5.07
CA LEU A 197 21.31 -22.79 5.30
C LEU A 197 20.72 -23.26 6.63
N LEU A 198 19.95 -24.35 6.62
CA LEU A 198 19.57 -25.10 7.82
C LEU A 198 20.38 -26.39 7.90
N VAL A 199 20.91 -26.73 9.07
CA VAL A 199 21.73 -27.94 9.29
C VAL A 199 21.49 -28.57 10.66
N THR A 200 21.58 -29.89 10.73
CA THR A 200 21.60 -30.66 12.00
C THR A 200 22.99 -30.69 12.61
N ASP A 201 23.08 -31.18 13.85
CA ASP A 201 24.33 -31.40 14.60
C ASP A 201 25.29 -32.35 13.89
N GLY A 202 24.76 -33.33 13.16
CA GLY A 202 25.49 -34.21 12.27
C GLY A 202 26.35 -33.48 11.22
N ILE A 203 26.05 -32.21 10.91
CA ILE A 203 26.89 -31.33 10.11
C ILE A 203 27.67 -30.35 10.98
N HIS A 204 27.00 -29.54 11.81
CA HIS A 204 27.63 -28.38 12.44
C HIS A 204 28.57 -28.71 13.61
N GLU A 205 28.61 -29.97 14.08
CA GLU A 205 29.64 -30.43 15.02
C GLU A 205 30.91 -30.90 14.33
N TRP A 206 30.83 -31.26 13.04
CA TRP A 206 31.92 -31.87 12.27
C TRP A 206 32.51 -30.94 11.21
N LEU A 207 31.74 -29.99 10.70
CA LEU A 207 32.19 -28.94 9.79
C LEU A 207 32.21 -27.59 10.50
N GLY A 208 33.35 -26.92 10.48
CA GLY A 208 33.46 -25.55 10.98
C GLY A 208 32.84 -24.53 10.03
N ASP A 209 32.60 -23.31 10.52
CA ASP A 209 32.04 -22.21 9.71
C ASP A 209 32.84 -21.95 8.43
N ALA A 210 34.17 -22.09 8.49
CA ALA A 210 35.06 -21.93 7.34
C ALA A 210 34.85 -23.01 6.27
N ASP A 211 34.65 -24.26 6.68
CA ASP A 211 34.41 -25.38 5.76
C ASP A 211 33.06 -25.22 5.06
N MET A 212 32.02 -24.86 5.82
CA MET A 212 30.69 -24.56 5.29
C MET A 212 30.72 -23.37 4.33
N GLN A 213 31.43 -22.29 4.68
CA GLN A 213 31.63 -21.12 3.81
C GLN A 213 32.29 -21.50 2.49
N GLN A 214 33.34 -22.33 2.54
CA GLN A 214 34.04 -22.78 1.33
C GLN A 214 33.10 -23.55 0.39
N ILE A 215 32.28 -24.44 0.93
CA ILE A 215 31.30 -25.22 0.14
C ILE A 215 30.23 -24.30 -0.46
N LEU A 216 29.71 -23.35 0.33
CA LEU A 216 28.69 -22.38 -0.10
C LEU A 216 29.22 -21.32 -1.08
N SER A 217 30.54 -21.16 -1.22
CA SER A 217 31.13 -20.21 -2.16
C SER A 217 30.96 -20.59 -3.63
N SER A 218 30.72 -21.87 -3.92
CA SER A 218 30.51 -22.37 -5.28
C SER A 218 29.09 -22.07 -5.75
N SER A 219 28.89 -20.96 -6.46
CA SER A 219 27.55 -20.56 -6.94
C SER A 219 27.07 -21.30 -8.20
N VAL A 220 27.80 -22.32 -8.63
CA VAL A 220 27.55 -23.02 -9.90
C VAL A 220 26.59 -24.21 -9.72
N LEU A 221 26.52 -24.77 -8.51
CA LEU A 221 25.71 -25.95 -8.22
C LEU A 221 24.30 -25.55 -7.76
N PRO A 222 23.24 -26.29 -8.17
CA PRO A 222 21.90 -26.12 -7.60
C PRO A 222 21.89 -26.38 -6.09
N ALA A 223 20.90 -25.78 -5.39
CA ALA A 223 20.80 -25.83 -3.94
C ALA A 223 20.82 -27.26 -3.36
N GLU A 224 20.10 -28.20 -3.98
CA GLU A 224 20.08 -29.61 -3.55
C GLU A 224 21.45 -30.29 -3.66
N GLN A 225 22.19 -30.00 -4.72
CA GLN A 225 23.51 -30.59 -4.94
C GLN A 225 24.55 -30.00 -3.97
N GLN A 226 24.44 -28.71 -3.64
CA GLN A 226 25.28 -28.11 -2.58
C GLN A 226 24.96 -28.71 -1.20
N ALA A 227 23.68 -28.89 -0.87
CA ALA A 227 23.28 -29.56 0.37
C ALA A 227 23.85 -30.97 0.47
N ARG A 228 23.86 -31.71 -0.64
CA ARG A 228 24.50 -33.04 -0.72
C ARG A 228 26.01 -32.99 -0.47
N VAL A 229 26.72 -32.01 -1.03
CA VAL A 229 28.16 -31.84 -0.80
C VAL A 229 28.46 -31.52 0.67
N LEU A 230 27.63 -30.71 1.33
CA LEU A 230 27.75 -30.44 2.77
C LEU A 230 27.61 -31.73 3.60
N VAL A 231 26.59 -32.53 3.31
CA VAL A 231 26.35 -33.81 4.00
C VAL A 231 27.49 -34.80 3.77
N GLU A 232 27.94 -34.96 2.52
CA GLU A 232 29.05 -35.86 2.18
C GLU A 232 30.37 -35.42 2.84
N ALA A 233 30.63 -34.11 2.96
CA ALA A 233 31.79 -33.57 3.65
C ALA A 233 31.75 -33.83 5.17
N ALA A 234 30.58 -33.72 5.80
CA ALA A 234 30.41 -34.02 7.23
C ALA A 234 30.62 -35.52 7.52
N LEU A 235 30.09 -36.41 6.67
CA LEU A 235 30.34 -37.85 6.77
C LEU A 235 31.82 -38.19 6.59
N ALA A 236 32.49 -37.57 5.62
CA ALA A 236 33.93 -37.74 5.40
C ALA A 236 34.78 -37.25 6.59
N SER A 237 34.28 -36.27 7.35
CA SER A 237 34.92 -35.71 8.54
C SER A 237 34.69 -36.56 9.80
N GLY A 238 33.88 -37.62 9.71
CA GLY A 238 33.70 -38.61 10.78
C GLY A 238 32.34 -38.61 11.46
N SER A 239 31.35 -37.86 10.95
CA SER A 239 29.99 -37.85 11.51
C SER A 239 29.39 -39.26 11.55
N GLN A 240 28.91 -39.66 12.73
CA GLN A 240 28.28 -40.97 12.97
C GLN A 240 26.76 -40.89 13.21
N ASP A 241 26.20 -39.68 13.22
CA ASP A 241 24.77 -39.43 13.41
C ASP A 241 24.02 -39.31 12.08
N ASN A 242 22.73 -38.99 12.12
CA ASN A 242 21.94 -38.54 10.99
C ASN A 242 22.46 -37.17 10.53
N VAL A 243 22.56 -36.99 9.22
CA VAL A 243 23.20 -35.82 8.64
C VAL A 243 22.27 -35.20 7.62
N SER A 244 21.83 -33.98 7.90
CA SER A 244 20.83 -33.28 7.08
C SER A 244 21.14 -31.81 6.89
N GLY A 245 20.97 -31.34 5.66
CA GLY A 245 21.13 -29.95 5.29
C GLY A 245 20.06 -29.50 4.30
N VAL A 246 19.57 -28.27 4.47
CA VAL A 246 18.60 -27.61 3.59
C VAL A 246 19.14 -26.23 3.20
N LEU A 247 19.08 -25.91 1.92
CA LEU A 247 19.59 -24.66 1.36
C LEU A 247 18.49 -23.95 0.56
N LEU A 248 18.37 -22.63 0.79
CA LEU A 248 17.51 -21.73 0.03
C LEU A 248 18.33 -20.55 -0.48
N GLU A 249 18.35 -20.32 -1.80
CA GLU A 249 19.04 -19.20 -2.43
C GLU A 249 18.05 -18.24 -3.08
N ALA A 250 18.20 -16.95 -2.74
CA ALA A 250 17.35 -15.88 -3.27
C ALA A 250 17.72 -15.48 -4.70
N GLN A 251 17.18 -16.17 -5.71
CA GLN A 251 17.42 -15.83 -7.13
C GLN A 251 16.83 -14.48 -7.53
N SER A 252 15.60 -14.18 -7.11
CA SER A 252 14.97 -12.87 -7.28
C SER A 252 13.98 -12.57 -6.17
N LEU A 253 14.04 -11.35 -5.62
CA LEU A 253 13.16 -10.86 -4.57
C LEU A 253 12.18 -9.81 -5.13
N PRO A 254 10.91 -9.78 -4.69
CA PRO A 254 9.96 -8.74 -5.07
C PRO A 254 10.30 -7.39 -4.43
N SER A 255 9.79 -6.31 -5.03
CA SER A 255 9.65 -5.01 -4.36
C SER A 255 8.75 -5.17 -3.12
N LEU A 256 9.08 -4.48 -2.02
CA LEU A 256 8.32 -4.52 -0.74
C LEU A 256 6.81 -4.53 -0.99
N THR A 257 6.09 -5.47 -0.36
CA THR A 257 4.63 -5.44 -0.40
C THR A 257 4.11 -4.25 0.41
N MET A 258 2.90 -3.80 0.11
CA MET A 258 2.30 -2.66 0.80
C MET A 258 2.19 -2.89 2.31
N ASP A 259 1.83 -4.10 2.73
CA ASP A 259 1.68 -4.46 4.14
C ASP A 259 3.03 -4.44 4.88
N GLU A 260 4.11 -4.91 4.25
CA GLU A 260 5.47 -4.85 4.82
C GLU A 260 6.00 -3.41 4.89
N TYR A 261 5.69 -2.60 3.88
CA TYR A 261 6.04 -1.19 3.85
C TYR A 261 5.34 -0.43 4.99
N ILE A 262 4.08 -0.77 5.26
CA ILE A 262 3.31 -0.28 6.39
C ILE A 262 3.91 -0.75 7.72
N GLU A 263 4.15 -2.06 7.89
CA GLU A 263 4.70 -2.59 9.14
C GLU A 263 6.08 -1.98 9.47
N GLU A 264 6.96 -1.82 8.48
CA GLU A 264 8.28 -1.20 8.67
C GLU A 264 8.17 0.27 9.12
N LEU A 265 7.31 1.05 8.47
CA LEU A 265 7.25 2.50 8.67
C LEU A 265 6.39 2.91 9.88
N THR A 266 5.33 2.17 10.18
CA THR A 266 4.51 2.42 11.37
C THR A 266 5.26 2.17 12.68
N GLY A 267 6.32 1.35 12.65
CA GLY A 267 7.21 1.13 13.80
C GLY A 267 8.25 2.23 14.02
N ARG A 268 8.34 3.25 13.16
CA ARG A 268 9.32 4.34 13.28
C ARG A 268 8.86 5.43 14.26
N VAL A 269 9.82 6.20 14.76
CA VAL A 269 9.58 7.27 15.72
C VAL A 269 8.88 8.44 15.03
N ILE A 270 7.75 8.88 15.55
CA ILE A 270 7.12 10.13 15.10
C ILE A 270 7.94 11.31 15.66
N PRO A 271 8.45 12.22 14.81
CA PRO A 271 9.20 13.38 15.28
C PRO A 271 8.36 14.29 16.19
N PRO A 272 8.99 14.98 17.17
CA PRO A 272 8.32 16.08 17.86
C PRO A 272 8.01 17.23 16.88
N VAL A 273 7.13 18.13 17.31
CA VAL A 273 6.86 19.36 16.56
C VAL A 273 8.16 20.15 16.41
N LEU A 274 8.57 20.38 15.17
CA LEU A 274 9.79 21.12 14.84
C LEU A 274 9.51 22.62 14.62
N GLU A 275 10.54 23.42 14.88
CA GLU A 275 10.55 24.87 14.65
C GLU A 275 11.61 25.26 13.60
N GLU A 276 11.57 26.51 13.14
CA GLU A 276 12.58 27.06 12.22
C GLU A 276 13.99 26.92 12.80
N GLY A 277 14.93 26.45 11.98
CA GLY A 277 16.32 26.18 12.38
C GLY A 277 16.57 24.81 13.01
N ASN A 278 15.53 24.06 13.39
CA ASN A 278 15.69 22.67 13.83
C ASN A 278 16.26 21.78 12.71
N ARG A 279 16.82 20.63 13.09
CA ARG A 279 17.39 19.64 12.17
C ARG A 279 16.77 18.28 12.41
N ILE A 280 16.53 17.56 11.32
CA ILE A 280 16.12 16.15 11.30
C ILE A 280 16.85 15.46 10.16
N ASP A 281 17.60 14.40 10.48
CA ASP A 281 18.53 13.76 9.56
C ASP A 281 19.39 14.80 8.81
N GLN A 282 19.35 14.78 7.47
CA GLN A 282 20.07 15.70 6.57
C GLN A 282 19.33 17.01 6.28
N TYR A 283 18.19 17.25 6.92
CA TYR A 283 17.32 18.38 6.62
C TYR A 283 17.34 19.42 7.73
N ARG A 284 17.49 20.69 7.33
CA ARG A 284 17.31 21.85 8.23
C ARG A 284 15.99 22.54 7.91
N ILE A 285 15.15 22.72 8.92
CA ILE A 285 13.84 23.35 8.78
C ILE A 285 14.03 24.85 8.51
N LEU A 286 13.44 25.33 7.41
CA LEU A 286 13.43 26.73 7.02
C LEU A 286 12.17 27.46 7.48
N ARG A 287 11.01 26.80 7.37
CA ARG A 287 9.70 27.40 7.67
C ARG A 287 8.66 26.34 8.03
N VAL A 288 7.79 26.64 8.97
CA VAL A 288 6.57 25.83 9.21
C VAL A 288 5.51 26.21 8.18
N LEU A 289 5.12 25.28 7.31
CA LEU A 289 4.08 25.50 6.28
C LEU A 289 2.69 25.22 6.84
N HIS A 290 2.55 24.18 7.64
CA HIS A 290 1.31 23.81 8.30
C HIS A 290 1.60 23.14 9.64
N SER A 291 0.82 23.47 10.66
CA SER A 291 0.82 22.76 11.94
C SER A 291 -0.63 22.50 12.32
N GLY A 292 -1.03 21.24 12.25
CA GLY A 292 -2.41 20.81 12.46
C GLY A 292 -2.50 19.64 13.43
N PRO A 293 -3.73 19.25 13.81
CA PRO A 293 -3.95 18.16 14.76
C PRO A 293 -3.43 16.81 14.25
N ARG A 294 -3.50 16.56 12.93
CA ARG A 294 -3.13 15.29 12.31
C ARG A 294 -1.71 15.26 11.76
N SER A 295 -1.21 16.36 11.23
CA SER A 295 0.12 16.37 10.61
C SER A 295 0.77 17.74 10.70
N HIS A 296 2.09 17.74 10.56
CA HIS A 296 2.92 18.93 10.45
C HIS A 296 3.66 18.91 9.12
N VAL A 297 3.72 20.06 8.47
CA VAL A 297 4.34 20.23 7.15
C VAL A 297 5.36 21.36 7.22
N TYR A 298 6.57 21.08 6.77
CA TYR A 298 7.71 21.97 6.88
C TYR A 298 8.37 22.20 5.52
N LEU A 299 8.81 23.42 5.26
CA LEU A 299 9.80 23.68 4.23
C LEU A 299 11.18 23.45 4.85
N ALA A 300 11.99 22.61 4.22
CA ALA A 300 13.34 22.30 4.67
C ALA A 300 14.34 22.45 3.52
N VAL A 301 15.61 22.60 3.89
CA VAL A 301 16.75 22.50 2.96
C VAL A 301 17.56 21.26 3.29
N SER A 302 17.90 20.50 2.27
CA SER A 302 18.84 19.38 2.37
C SER A 302 20.26 19.92 2.47
N GLU A 303 20.99 19.52 3.50
CA GLU A 303 22.41 19.90 3.69
C GLU A 303 23.34 19.15 2.73
N PHE A 304 22.83 18.11 2.04
CA PHE A 304 23.59 17.31 1.09
C PHE A 304 23.65 17.91 -0.32
N ASP A 305 22.49 18.27 -0.87
CA ASP A 305 22.37 18.78 -2.26
C ASP A 305 21.89 20.23 -2.34
N THR A 306 21.72 20.89 -1.18
CA THR A 306 21.29 22.29 -1.05
C THR A 306 19.91 22.62 -1.62
N LYS A 307 19.12 21.61 -1.98
CA LYS A 307 17.76 21.79 -2.51
C LYS A 307 16.72 21.93 -1.43
N ARG A 308 15.59 22.56 -1.79
CA ARG A 308 14.41 22.70 -0.93
C ARG A 308 13.48 21.51 -1.07
N TYR A 309 12.95 21.06 0.06
CA TYR A 309 12.02 19.96 0.17
C TYR A 309 10.87 20.32 1.10
N VAL A 310 9.75 19.64 0.94
CA VAL A 310 8.65 19.64 1.90
C VAL A 310 8.77 18.38 2.74
N LEU A 311 8.83 18.53 4.06
CA LEU A 311 8.75 17.40 4.99
C LEU A 311 7.34 17.36 5.56
N LYS A 312 6.66 16.22 5.41
CA LYS A 312 5.35 15.97 6.01
C LYS A 312 5.50 14.91 7.09
N MET A 313 5.01 15.19 8.29
CA MET A 313 5.16 14.34 9.46
C MET A 313 3.78 14.08 10.07
N PRO A 314 3.49 12.86 10.57
CA PRO A 314 2.28 12.63 11.33
C PRO A 314 2.37 13.37 12.67
N SER A 315 1.22 13.68 13.26
CA SER A 315 1.15 14.26 14.59
C SER A 315 1.32 13.18 15.65
N LEU A 316 2.07 13.50 16.71
CA LEU A 316 2.23 12.66 17.90
C LEU A 316 0.89 12.29 18.55
N ASN A 317 -0.16 13.11 18.37
CA ASN A 317 -1.50 12.82 18.90
C ASN A 317 -2.13 11.55 18.28
N PHE A 318 -1.59 11.08 17.15
CA PHE A 318 -2.07 9.91 16.43
C PHE A 318 -1.05 8.76 16.44
N ALA A 319 -0.08 8.78 17.37
CA ALA A 319 0.96 7.74 17.46
C ALA A 319 0.40 6.34 17.74
N GLU A 320 -0.73 6.24 18.44
CA GLU A 320 -1.41 4.97 18.74
C GLU A 320 -2.54 4.63 17.74
N ASP A 321 -2.87 5.54 16.83
CA ASP A 321 -3.88 5.32 15.81
C ASP A 321 -3.25 4.61 14.62
N TYR A 322 -3.18 3.28 14.72
CA TYR A 322 -2.61 2.44 13.68
C TYR A 322 -3.31 2.65 12.33
N GLN A 323 -4.64 2.82 12.32
CA GLN A 323 -5.40 3.04 11.09
C GLN A 323 -4.96 4.35 10.40
N TYR A 324 -4.85 5.44 11.15
CA TYR A 324 -4.32 6.70 10.64
C TYR A 324 -2.88 6.55 10.09
N LEU A 325 -1.98 5.91 10.85
CA LEU A 325 -0.58 5.74 10.42
C LEU A 325 -0.45 4.88 9.16
N GLN A 326 -1.29 3.85 9.00
CA GLN A 326 -1.38 3.10 7.75
C GLN A 326 -1.77 3.99 6.57
N GLY A 327 -2.75 4.88 6.76
CA GLY A 327 -3.16 5.86 5.76
C GLY A 327 -2.04 6.83 5.40
N PHE A 328 -1.33 7.33 6.41
CA PHE A 328 -0.17 8.20 6.23
C PHE A 328 0.95 7.51 5.44
N VAL A 329 1.30 6.26 5.77
CA VAL A 329 2.32 5.50 5.03
C VAL A 329 1.87 5.20 3.59
N ARG A 330 0.58 4.88 3.40
CA ARG A 330 -0.02 4.65 2.08
C ARG A 330 0.08 5.86 1.17
N GLU A 331 -0.15 7.05 1.71
CA GLU A 331 0.03 8.31 0.99
C GLU A 331 1.43 8.39 0.36
N GLY A 332 2.47 8.19 1.17
CA GLY A 332 3.86 8.25 0.72
C GLY A 332 4.18 7.19 -0.32
N TRP A 333 3.73 5.94 -0.08
CA TRP A 333 3.92 4.84 -1.00
C TRP A 333 3.29 5.12 -2.37
N LEU A 334 2.04 5.59 -2.41
CA LEU A 334 1.35 5.93 -3.66
C LEU A 334 2.06 7.05 -4.42
N GLY A 335 2.51 8.10 -3.72
CA GLY A 335 3.24 9.21 -4.33
C GLY A 335 4.60 8.78 -4.90
N GLU A 336 5.30 7.83 -4.26
CA GLU A 336 6.56 7.27 -4.77
C GLU A 336 6.39 6.56 -6.13
N GLN A 337 5.22 5.94 -6.36
CA GLN A 337 4.96 5.20 -7.60
C GLN A 337 4.72 6.10 -8.83
N ILE A 338 4.49 7.40 -8.65
CA ILE A 338 4.08 8.30 -9.73
C ILE A 338 5.23 9.26 -10.08
N ALA A 339 5.91 8.97 -11.19
CA ALA A 339 6.93 9.84 -11.74
C ALA A 339 6.36 10.75 -12.85
N ASN A 340 5.85 11.93 -12.49
CA ASN A 340 5.36 12.92 -13.45
C ASN A 340 5.43 14.36 -12.90
N HIS A 341 5.81 15.34 -13.72
CA HIS A 341 5.92 16.76 -13.29
C HIS A 341 4.60 17.40 -12.82
N ARG A 342 3.44 16.82 -13.14
CA ARG A 342 2.10 17.33 -12.79
C ARG A 342 1.58 16.80 -11.45
N VAL A 343 2.41 16.00 -10.79
CA VAL A 343 2.10 15.33 -9.54
C VAL A 343 3.35 15.49 -8.66
N MET A 344 3.20 15.99 -7.45
CA MET A 344 4.33 16.22 -6.56
C MET A 344 5.02 14.89 -6.28
N LYS A 345 6.32 14.86 -6.55
CA LYS A 345 7.12 13.68 -6.30
C LYS A 345 7.30 13.50 -4.79
N ILE A 346 6.94 12.33 -4.30
CA ILE A 346 7.35 11.86 -2.98
C ILE A 346 8.60 11.00 -3.19
N HIS A 347 9.67 11.30 -2.45
CA HIS A 347 10.91 10.55 -2.53
C HIS A 347 10.86 9.29 -1.66
N PRO A 348 11.55 8.21 -2.06
CA PRO A 348 11.65 7.02 -1.25
C PRO A 348 12.16 7.32 0.15
N PHE A 349 11.63 6.62 1.15
CA PHE A 349 12.09 6.78 2.53
C PHE A 349 13.57 6.42 2.68
N SER A 350 14.28 7.19 3.52
CA SER A 350 15.62 6.82 3.95
C SER A 350 15.55 5.59 4.84
N ARG A 351 16.28 4.53 4.47
CA ARG A 351 16.37 3.29 5.26
C ARG A 351 17.12 3.47 6.58
N HIS A 352 17.89 4.55 6.73
CA HIS A 352 18.69 4.82 7.92
C HIS A 352 18.01 5.79 8.89
N SER A 353 16.89 6.41 8.48
CA SER A 353 16.17 7.33 9.36
C SER A 353 15.33 6.54 10.37
N PRO A 354 15.48 6.80 11.68
CA PRO A 354 14.60 6.22 12.69
C PRO A 354 13.22 6.90 12.70
N PHE A 355 13.02 7.96 11.91
CA PHE A 355 11.85 8.81 11.97
C PHE A 355 10.83 8.51 10.87
N LEU A 356 9.55 8.74 11.18
CA LEU A 356 8.44 8.64 10.23
C LEU A 356 8.12 10.02 9.64
N TYR A 357 8.56 10.29 8.41
CA TYR A 357 8.20 11.48 7.64
C TYR A 357 8.34 11.25 6.14
N HIS A 358 7.52 11.93 5.35
CA HIS A 358 7.64 11.96 3.88
C HIS A 358 8.55 13.11 3.45
N VAL A 359 9.37 12.86 2.43
CA VAL A 359 10.15 13.88 1.74
C VAL A 359 9.50 14.14 0.38
N CYS A 360 9.02 15.35 0.15
CA CYS A 360 8.36 15.73 -1.08
C CYS A 360 9.10 16.86 -1.79
N ASP A 361 9.02 16.93 -3.11
CA ASP A 361 9.55 18.07 -3.86
C ASP A 361 8.86 19.38 -3.45
N TRP A 362 9.66 20.43 -3.23
CA TRP A 362 9.11 21.78 -3.11
C TRP A 362 8.70 22.30 -4.48
N ILE A 363 7.42 22.65 -4.63
CA ILE A 363 6.87 23.20 -5.87
C ILE A 363 6.80 24.72 -5.74
N GLU A 364 7.62 25.44 -6.51
CA GLU A 364 7.59 26.89 -6.59
C GLU A 364 6.31 27.36 -7.31
N GLY A 365 5.51 28.18 -6.62
CA GLY A 365 4.21 28.64 -7.14
C GLY A 365 3.27 29.09 -6.04
N LYS A 366 1.99 29.17 -6.38
CA LYS A 366 0.91 29.46 -5.43
C LYS A 366 -0.21 28.43 -5.56
N THR A 367 -0.97 28.21 -4.49
CA THR A 367 -2.13 27.31 -4.58
C THR A 367 -3.17 27.89 -5.54
N LEU A 368 -4.00 27.03 -6.13
CA LEU A 368 -5.10 27.48 -6.98
C LEU A 368 -6.08 28.35 -6.18
N ARG A 369 -6.24 28.08 -4.87
CA ARG A 369 -6.98 28.98 -3.96
C ARG A 369 -6.40 30.39 -3.98
N GLN A 370 -5.11 30.54 -3.72
CA GLN A 370 -4.44 31.85 -3.75
C GLN A 370 -4.56 32.50 -5.13
N TRP A 371 -4.43 31.72 -6.21
CA TRP A 371 -4.66 32.23 -7.55
C TRP A 371 -6.09 32.75 -7.75
N MET A 372 -7.11 32.07 -7.21
CA MET A 372 -8.51 32.50 -7.27
C MET A 372 -8.75 33.78 -6.47
N ASP A 373 -8.12 33.92 -5.30
CA ASP A 373 -8.22 35.12 -4.48
C ASP A 373 -7.58 36.34 -5.17
N ASP A 374 -6.43 36.13 -5.84
CA ASP A 374 -5.76 37.15 -6.65
C ASP A 374 -6.55 37.49 -7.94
N ASN A 375 -7.42 36.58 -8.40
CA ASN A 375 -8.17 36.70 -9.66
C ASN A 375 -9.67 36.48 -9.41
N PRO A 376 -10.38 37.38 -8.69
CA PRO A 376 -11.75 37.14 -8.25
C PRO A 376 -12.81 37.14 -9.38
N ARG A 377 -12.46 37.66 -10.56
CA ARG A 377 -13.30 37.67 -11.77
C ARG A 377 -12.47 37.43 -13.04
N PRO A 378 -11.89 36.24 -13.22
CA PRO A 378 -11.00 35.96 -14.33
C PRO A 378 -11.77 35.89 -15.65
N GLU A 379 -11.10 36.17 -16.77
CA GLU A 379 -11.67 35.95 -18.10
C GLU A 379 -11.88 34.46 -18.37
N LEU A 380 -12.92 34.12 -19.14
CA LEU A 380 -13.22 32.74 -19.50
C LEU A 380 -12.03 32.02 -20.15
N GLY A 381 -11.23 32.73 -20.96
CA GLY A 381 -10.03 32.18 -21.60
C GLY A 381 -9.01 31.65 -20.57
N LYS A 382 -8.72 32.44 -19.52
CA LYS A 382 -7.77 32.03 -18.48
C LYS A 382 -8.30 30.87 -17.65
N VAL A 383 -9.60 30.87 -17.32
CA VAL A 383 -10.24 29.74 -16.63
C VAL A 383 -10.17 28.46 -17.46
N ARG A 384 -10.41 28.54 -18.78
CA ARG A 384 -10.31 27.39 -19.68
C ARG A 384 -8.92 26.77 -19.68
N LEU A 385 -7.87 27.60 -19.71
CA LEU A 385 -6.49 27.13 -19.63
C LEU A 385 -6.21 26.45 -18.27
N MET A 386 -6.63 27.05 -17.16
CA MET A 386 -6.49 26.43 -15.84
C MET A 386 -7.24 25.09 -15.76
N ALA A 387 -8.48 25.03 -16.26
CA ALA A 387 -9.27 23.80 -16.32
C ALA A 387 -8.58 22.69 -17.12
N GLU A 388 -7.95 23.05 -18.26
CA GLU A 388 -7.18 22.12 -19.07
C GLU A 388 -5.96 21.57 -18.31
N GLU A 389 -5.24 22.42 -17.58
CA GLU A 389 -4.09 22.01 -16.78
C GLU A 389 -4.48 21.11 -15.59
N ILE A 390 -5.61 21.38 -14.92
CA ILE A 390 -6.17 20.50 -13.88
C ILE A 390 -6.48 19.12 -14.48
N ILE A 391 -7.16 19.10 -15.64
CA ILE A 391 -7.51 17.85 -16.35
C ILE A 391 -6.26 17.08 -16.77
N LYS A 392 -5.23 17.73 -17.29
CA LYS A 392 -3.96 17.08 -17.66
C LYS A 392 -3.31 16.40 -16.46
N SER A 393 -3.36 17.03 -15.30
CA SER A 393 -2.80 16.51 -14.04
C SER A 393 -3.59 15.30 -13.53
N LEU A 394 -4.93 15.38 -13.51
CA LEU A 394 -5.79 14.26 -13.15
C LEU A 394 -5.68 13.06 -14.10
N ARG A 395 -5.43 13.32 -15.39
CA ARG A 395 -5.15 12.24 -16.35
C ARG A 395 -3.86 11.49 -16.06
N VAL A 396 -2.93 12.04 -15.26
CA VAL A 396 -1.80 11.26 -14.74
C VAL A 396 -2.34 10.19 -13.80
N LEU A 397 -3.08 10.57 -12.75
CA LEU A 397 -3.68 9.64 -11.79
C LEU A 397 -4.57 8.59 -12.47
N GLN A 398 -5.41 9.01 -13.42
CA GLN A 398 -6.27 8.11 -14.20
C GLN A 398 -5.48 7.01 -14.93
N ARG A 399 -4.30 7.32 -15.51
CA ARG A 399 -3.46 6.33 -16.20
C ARG A 399 -2.89 5.29 -15.23
N HIS A 400 -2.73 5.66 -13.97
CA HIS A 400 -2.35 4.77 -12.88
C HIS A 400 -3.55 4.09 -12.21
N ARG A 401 -4.78 4.27 -12.74
CA ARG A 401 -6.04 3.77 -12.16
C ARG A 401 -6.29 4.28 -10.73
N LEU A 402 -5.84 5.49 -10.44
CA LEU A 402 -6.01 6.16 -9.16
C LEU A 402 -7.11 7.22 -9.25
N ILE A 403 -7.90 7.34 -8.19
CA ILE A 403 -8.93 8.36 -8.00
C ILE A 403 -8.51 9.21 -6.81
N HIS A 404 -8.43 10.53 -6.95
CA HIS A 404 -7.85 11.37 -5.91
C HIS A 404 -8.78 11.59 -4.72
N ARG A 405 -10.09 11.74 -4.94
CA ARG A 405 -11.15 11.91 -3.93
C ARG A 405 -11.17 13.22 -3.15
N ASP A 406 -10.08 13.96 -3.08
CA ASP A 406 -10.01 15.27 -2.38
C ASP A 406 -9.43 16.37 -3.28
N ILE A 407 -10.02 16.51 -4.48
CA ILE A 407 -9.65 17.57 -5.42
C ILE A 407 -10.29 18.88 -4.97
N LYS A 408 -9.45 19.82 -4.55
CA LYS A 408 -9.82 21.17 -4.11
C LYS A 408 -8.73 22.18 -4.45
N PRO A 409 -9.03 23.48 -4.52
CA PRO A 409 -8.06 24.51 -4.89
C PRO A 409 -6.81 24.58 -4.00
N GLU A 410 -6.89 24.10 -2.76
CA GLU A 410 -5.78 24.05 -1.81
C GLU A 410 -4.76 22.95 -2.14
N ASN A 411 -5.19 21.86 -2.79
CA ASN A 411 -4.35 20.70 -3.15
C ASN A 411 -3.76 20.79 -4.56
N LEU A 412 -3.92 21.95 -5.22
CA LEU A 412 -3.43 22.21 -6.58
C LEU A 412 -2.51 23.42 -6.54
N ILE A 413 -1.26 23.27 -6.98
CA ILE A 413 -0.32 24.40 -7.14
C ILE A 413 -0.28 24.82 -8.60
N VAL A 414 -0.43 26.12 -8.83
CA VAL A 414 -0.08 26.78 -10.10
C VAL A 414 1.40 27.13 -10.03
N ASN A 415 2.22 26.42 -10.80
CA ASN A 415 3.66 26.66 -10.83
C ASN A 415 4.02 27.91 -11.66
N GLN A 416 5.31 28.26 -11.72
CA GLN A 416 5.80 29.42 -12.47
C GLN A 416 5.55 29.35 -13.99
N LEU A 417 5.24 28.17 -14.52
CA LEU A 417 4.92 27.92 -15.93
C LEU A 417 3.40 27.87 -16.19
N ASP A 418 2.58 28.31 -15.23
CA ASP A 418 1.10 28.21 -15.26
C ASP A 418 0.59 26.75 -15.35
N GLU A 419 1.43 25.74 -15.07
CA GLU A 419 1.00 24.34 -15.00
C GLU A 419 0.48 24.00 -13.60
N ILE A 420 -0.47 23.06 -13.56
CA ILE A 420 -1.03 22.54 -12.32
C ILE A 420 -0.21 21.34 -11.84
N VAL A 421 0.13 21.34 -10.54
CA VAL A 421 0.76 20.24 -9.83
C VAL A 421 -0.14 19.81 -8.67
N ILE A 422 -0.46 18.52 -8.59
CA ILE A 422 -1.23 17.92 -7.48
C ILE A 422 -0.27 17.63 -6.31
N ILE A 423 -0.62 18.04 -5.09
CA ILE A 423 0.31 17.99 -3.93
C ILE A 423 -0.16 17.18 -2.70
N ASP A 424 -1.30 16.49 -2.74
CA ASP A 424 -1.79 15.69 -1.60
C ASP A 424 -2.36 14.35 -2.07
N PHE A 425 -2.00 13.24 -1.40
CA PHE A 425 -2.49 11.90 -1.73
C PHE A 425 -3.23 11.23 -0.58
N GLY A 426 -3.47 11.93 0.53
CA GLY A 426 -3.98 11.34 1.77
C GLY A 426 -5.36 10.70 1.63
N SER A 427 -6.10 11.00 0.55
CA SER A 427 -7.42 10.45 0.25
C SER A 427 -7.48 9.59 -1.02
N VAL A 428 -6.35 9.35 -1.70
CA VAL A 428 -6.34 8.65 -3.00
C VAL A 428 -6.81 7.20 -2.85
N TYR A 429 -7.65 6.76 -3.80
CA TYR A 429 -8.20 5.41 -3.87
C TYR A 429 -7.68 4.63 -5.08
N SER A 430 -7.42 3.33 -4.88
CA SER A 430 -7.02 2.37 -5.90
C SER A 430 -7.85 1.09 -5.83
N GLU A 431 -8.45 0.70 -6.96
CA GLU A 431 -9.20 -0.56 -7.09
C GLU A 431 -8.35 -1.82 -6.79
N HIS A 432 -7.01 -1.74 -6.84
CA HIS A 432 -6.12 -2.90 -6.62
C HIS A 432 -5.67 -3.07 -5.17
N PHE A 433 -5.78 -2.03 -4.34
CA PHE A 433 -5.21 -2.00 -2.99
C PHE A 433 -6.26 -1.75 -1.89
N ASP A 434 -7.44 -1.23 -2.25
CA ASP A 434 -8.45 -0.80 -1.28
C ASP A 434 -9.64 -1.77 -1.13
N GLU A 435 -9.50 -3.07 -1.47
CA GLU A 435 -10.58 -4.07 -1.25
C GLU A 435 -10.97 -4.22 0.24
N ILE A 436 -10.12 -3.78 1.17
CA ILE A 436 -10.28 -4.00 2.63
C ILE A 436 -10.48 -2.69 3.40
N TYR A 437 -10.29 -1.52 2.80
CA TYR A 437 -10.32 -0.26 3.55
C TYR A 437 -11.68 0.42 3.50
N THR A 438 -12.39 0.34 4.63
CA THR A 438 -13.60 1.12 4.93
C THR A 438 -13.27 2.61 4.78
N PRO A 439 -14.16 3.43 4.18
CA PRO A 439 -13.90 4.86 4.07
C PRO A 439 -13.70 5.38 5.48
N ILE A 440 -12.50 5.92 5.70
CA ILE A 440 -12.15 6.91 6.70
C ILE A 440 -13.45 7.54 7.28
N GLU A 441 -13.87 7.10 8.47
CA GLU A 441 -14.92 7.75 9.28
C GLU A 441 -14.38 9.09 9.84
N GLU A 442 -13.76 9.89 8.98
CA GLU A 442 -13.30 11.20 9.38
C GLU A 442 -14.47 12.16 9.34
N THR A 443 -14.53 12.98 10.39
CA THR A 443 -15.20 14.27 10.38
C THR A 443 -14.57 15.14 9.29
N ILE A 444 -15.06 14.99 8.05
CA ILE A 444 -14.66 15.82 6.89
C ILE A 444 -14.91 17.28 7.28
N PRO A 445 -13.90 18.16 7.25
CA PRO A 445 -14.11 19.57 7.55
C PRO A 445 -15.22 20.15 6.66
N VAL A 446 -16.12 20.94 7.24
CA VAL A 446 -17.30 21.49 6.53
C VAL A 446 -16.94 22.26 5.25
N GLY A 447 -15.73 22.81 5.17
CA GLY A 447 -15.19 23.48 3.97
C GLY A 447 -14.90 22.53 2.81
N ASP A 448 -14.36 21.34 3.08
CA ASP A 448 -13.94 20.36 2.07
C ASP A 448 -15.12 19.63 1.43
N ILE A 449 -16.22 19.48 2.17
CA ILE A 449 -17.47 18.82 1.72
C ILE A 449 -18.00 19.42 0.41
N LYS A 450 -17.75 20.71 0.15
CA LYS A 450 -18.32 21.42 -1.01
C LYS A 450 -17.77 20.96 -2.35
N TYR A 451 -16.57 20.36 -2.37
CA TYR A 451 -15.95 19.81 -3.58
C TYR A 451 -16.22 18.32 -3.76
N LEU A 452 -16.68 17.64 -2.71
CA LEU A 452 -16.90 16.20 -2.73
C LEU A 452 -18.17 15.85 -3.50
N SER A 453 -18.05 14.86 -4.37
CA SER A 453 -19.18 14.26 -5.06
C SER A 453 -20.14 13.57 -4.08
N PRO A 454 -21.45 13.48 -4.39
CA PRO A 454 -22.42 12.76 -3.57
C PRO A 454 -22.00 11.33 -3.23
N GLU A 455 -21.43 10.60 -4.20
CA GLU A 455 -20.97 9.23 -3.97
C GLU A 455 -19.74 9.13 -3.04
N CYS A 456 -18.87 10.15 -3.00
CA CYS A 456 -17.81 10.22 -1.99
C CYS A 456 -18.40 10.37 -0.59
N LEU A 457 -19.44 11.19 -0.43
CA LEU A 457 -20.09 11.45 0.86
C LEU A 457 -20.94 10.26 1.33
N SER A 458 -21.51 9.50 0.40
CA SER A 458 -22.39 8.36 0.72
C SER A 458 -21.66 7.02 0.79
N GLY A 459 -20.33 6.99 0.60
CA GLY A 459 -19.56 5.74 0.47
C GLY A 459 -19.94 4.88 -0.75
N GLY A 460 -20.45 5.52 -1.80
CA GLY A 460 -20.83 4.86 -3.06
C GLY A 460 -19.63 4.45 -3.91
N LYS A 461 -19.88 3.75 -5.03
CA LYS A 461 -18.81 3.34 -5.94
C LYS A 461 -18.13 4.55 -6.57
N LEU A 462 -16.83 4.70 -6.28
CA LEU A 462 -16.02 5.79 -6.80
C LEU A 462 -15.55 5.50 -8.22
N SER A 463 -15.36 6.57 -9.00
CA SER A 463 -14.78 6.49 -10.34
C SER A 463 -14.10 7.80 -10.71
N VAL A 464 -13.50 7.87 -11.90
CA VAL A 464 -13.01 9.13 -12.49
C VAL A 464 -14.09 10.24 -12.55
N ARG A 465 -15.37 9.85 -12.52
CA ARG A 465 -16.49 10.80 -12.51
C ARG A 465 -16.64 11.52 -11.17
N SER A 466 -16.10 10.96 -10.09
CA SER A 466 -16.07 11.57 -8.76
C SER A 466 -15.12 12.77 -8.75
N ASP A 467 -13.88 12.59 -9.22
CA ASP A 467 -12.93 13.71 -9.38
C ASP A 467 -13.42 14.74 -10.41
N MET A 468 -14.14 14.30 -11.46
CA MET A 468 -14.73 15.20 -12.46
C MET A 468 -15.81 16.12 -11.88
N TYR A 469 -16.56 15.66 -10.88
CA TYR A 469 -17.48 16.52 -10.15
C TYR A 469 -16.70 17.66 -9.48
N SER A 470 -15.66 17.32 -8.71
CA SER A 470 -14.82 18.28 -7.99
C SER A 470 -14.20 19.32 -8.93
N VAL A 471 -13.64 18.89 -10.07
CA VAL A 471 -13.12 19.81 -11.09
C VAL A 471 -14.21 20.76 -11.62
N SER A 472 -15.42 20.25 -11.85
CA SER A 472 -16.52 21.06 -12.35
C SER A 472 -16.98 22.10 -11.33
N ILE A 473 -16.97 21.76 -10.03
CA ILE A 473 -17.19 22.70 -8.93
C ILE A 473 -16.11 23.78 -8.93
N ILE A 474 -14.84 23.40 -9.01
CA ILE A 474 -13.71 24.36 -9.04
C ILE A 474 -13.84 25.32 -10.22
N ILE A 475 -14.17 24.83 -11.42
CA ILE A 475 -14.35 25.69 -12.61
C ILE A 475 -15.52 26.66 -12.43
N TYR A 476 -16.63 26.19 -11.88
CA TYR A 476 -17.79 27.05 -11.57
C TYR A 476 -17.39 28.15 -10.59
N GLU A 477 -16.66 27.80 -9.54
CA GLU A 477 -16.20 28.74 -8.52
C GLU A 477 -15.18 29.73 -9.08
N MET A 478 -14.21 29.29 -9.89
CA MET A 478 -13.27 30.19 -10.56
C MET A 478 -13.99 31.25 -11.41
N LEU A 479 -15.13 30.91 -12.03
CA LEU A 479 -15.87 31.83 -12.87
C LEU A 479 -16.74 32.82 -12.09
N THR A 480 -17.27 32.40 -10.94
CA THR A 480 -18.35 33.10 -10.23
C THR A 480 -17.98 33.57 -8.82
N GLY A 481 -16.95 33.00 -8.21
CA GLY A 481 -16.64 33.11 -6.78
C GLY A 481 -17.64 32.40 -5.87
N HIS A 482 -18.56 31.61 -6.41
CA HIS A 482 -19.68 30.98 -5.70
C HIS A 482 -19.74 29.47 -6.02
N PHE A 483 -20.49 28.71 -5.23
CA PHE A 483 -20.70 27.27 -5.47
C PHE A 483 -22.01 27.04 -6.25
N PRO A 484 -22.10 26.00 -7.11
CA PRO A 484 -23.31 25.69 -7.86
C PRO A 484 -24.44 25.09 -7.01
N TYR A 485 -24.15 24.69 -5.77
CA TYR A 485 -25.10 24.11 -4.82
C TYR A 485 -24.95 24.78 -3.46
N SER A 486 -26.06 25.00 -2.77
CA SER A 486 -26.04 25.43 -1.37
C SER A 486 -25.82 24.22 -0.46
N PHE A 487 -24.73 24.19 0.31
CA PHE A 487 -24.42 23.07 1.21
C PHE A 487 -24.80 23.42 2.67
N PRO A 488 -26.03 23.12 3.14
CA PRO A 488 -26.36 23.22 4.55
C PRO A 488 -25.59 22.19 5.38
N LYS A 489 -25.29 22.54 6.64
CA LYS A 489 -24.52 21.71 7.59
C LYS A 489 -25.04 20.27 7.76
N ALA A 490 -26.31 20.00 7.46
CA ALA A 490 -26.97 18.70 7.65
C ALA A 490 -26.73 17.67 6.53
N ILE A 491 -26.16 18.05 5.37
CA ILE A 491 -25.88 17.08 4.28
C ILE A 491 -24.75 16.11 4.64
N ALA A 492 -23.90 16.48 5.60
CA ALA A 492 -22.81 15.63 6.10
C ALA A 492 -23.29 14.29 6.69
N SER A 493 -24.56 14.15 7.08
CA SER A 493 -25.08 12.94 7.74
C SER A 493 -26.19 12.20 6.97
N SER A 494 -26.70 12.72 5.83
CA SER A 494 -27.66 11.98 4.99
C SER A 494 -27.53 12.35 3.50
N ALA A 495 -26.52 11.79 2.82
CA ALA A 495 -26.20 12.04 1.41
C ALA A 495 -27.12 11.28 0.42
N ALA A 496 -28.45 11.30 0.63
CA ALA A 496 -29.37 10.77 -0.36
C ALA A 496 -29.49 11.76 -1.54
N ILE A 497 -29.16 11.32 -2.75
CA ILE A 497 -29.25 12.11 -4.01
C ILE A 497 -30.62 12.80 -4.15
N SER A 498 -31.70 12.19 -3.64
CA SER A 498 -33.07 12.73 -3.67
C SER A 498 -33.25 14.04 -2.90
N ARG A 499 -32.35 14.37 -1.97
CA ARG A 499 -32.35 15.62 -1.18
C ARG A 499 -31.22 16.56 -1.61
N TRP A 500 -30.57 16.30 -2.74
CA TRP A 500 -29.49 17.15 -3.21
C TRP A 500 -30.02 18.56 -3.56
N PRO A 501 -29.30 19.64 -3.20
CA PRO A 501 -29.73 21.01 -3.49
C PRO A 501 -29.95 21.28 -4.97
N GLU A 502 -30.80 22.26 -5.28
CA GLU A 502 -31.02 22.70 -6.66
C GLU A 502 -29.77 23.40 -7.20
N TYR A 503 -29.46 23.13 -8.48
CA TYR A 503 -28.33 23.75 -9.17
C TYR A 503 -28.61 25.23 -9.45
N ILE A 504 -27.68 26.10 -9.06
CA ILE A 504 -27.75 27.53 -9.30
C ILE A 504 -27.06 27.85 -10.64
N PRO A 505 -27.76 28.40 -11.64
CA PRO A 505 -27.14 28.70 -12.94
C PRO A 505 -26.03 29.76 -12.86
N LEU A 506 -24.97 29.61 -13.67
CA LEU A 506 -23.87 30.58 -13.78
C LEU A 506 -24.37 32.01 -14.00
N GLY A 507 -25.38 32.18 -14.87
CA GLY A 507 -25.96 33.48 -15.21
C GLY A 507 -26.65 34.20 -14.04
N SER A 508 -26.92 33.51 -12.93
CA SER A 508 -27.40 34.12 -11.69
C SER A 508 -26.32 34.99 -11.02
N TYR A 509 -25.05 34.62 -11.17
CA TYR A 509 -23.90 35.34 -10.59
C TYR A 509 -23.14 36.16 -11.63
N ARG A 510 -23.00 35.64 -12.87
CA ARG A 510 -22.17 36.24 -13.92
C ARG A 510 -22.85 36.16 -15.29
N ARG A 511 -23.50 37.26 -15.68
CA ARG A 511 -24.38 37.35 -16.87
C ARG A 511 -23.65 37.51 -18.20
N ASP A 512 -22.38 37.91 -18.18
CA ASP A 512 -21.51 38.04 -19.36
C ASP A 512 -21.10 36.69 -19.95
N LEU A 513 -21.21 35.60 -19.19
CA LEU A 513 -20.84 34.27 -19.65
C LEU A 513 -21.92 33.66 -20.56
N PRO A 514 -21.51 32.90 -21.60
CA PRO A 514 -22.45 32.31 -22.52
C PRO A 514 -23.24 31.16 -21.86
N PHE A 515 -24.53 31.06 -22.19
CA PHE A 515 -25.40 30.05 -21.58
C PHE A 515 -24.97 28.60 -21.84
N TRP A 516 -24.34 28.30 -22.97
CA TRP A 516 -23.84 26.95 -23.24
C TRP A 516 -22.83 26.48 -22.19
N LEU A 517 -22.06 27.39 -21.59
CA LEU A 517 -21.08 27.06 -20.55
C LEU A 517 -21.75 26.57 -19.27
N ASP A 518 -22.92 27.13 -18.94
CA ASP A 518 -23.74 26.68 -17.81
C ASP A 518 -24.19 25.22 -18.01
N LEU A 519 -24.56 24.84 -19.23
CA LEU A 519 -24.93 23.46 -19.55
C LEU A 519 -23.75 22.49 -19.39
N VAL A 520 -22.55 22.90 -19.82
CA VAL A 520 -21.32 22.10 -19.67
C VAL A 520 -21.02 21.86 -18.19
N LEU A 521 -20.97 22.92 -17.38
CA LEU A 521 -20.66 22.78 -15.96
C LEU A 521 -21.76 22.04 -15.19
N ARG A 522 -23.04 22.29 -15.51
CA ARG A 522 -24.17 21.56 -14.93
C ARG A 522 -24.08 20.06 -15.20
N LYS A 523 -23.63 19.65 -16.39
CA LYS A 523 -23.40 18.24 -16.72
C LYS A 523 -22.22 17.67 -15.93
N GLY A 524 -21.13 18.42 -15.83
CA GLY A 524 -19.93 18.02 -15.08
C GLY A 524 -20.18 17.85 -13.58
N CYS A 525 -20.94 18.75 -12.96
CA CYS A 525 -21.28 18.70 -11.53
C CYS A 525 -22.64 18.02 -11.24
N PHE A 526 -23.19 17.23 -12.18
CA PHE A 526 -24.50 16.61 -11.97
C PHE A 526 -24.46 15.63 -10.77
N PRO A 527 -25.44 15.60 -9.85
CA PRO A 527 -25.33 14.76 -8.65
C PRO A 527 -25.18 13.27 -8.93
N GLN A 528 -25.89 12.75 -9.93
CA GLN A 528 -25.76 11.35 -10.38
C GLN A 528 -24.54 11.17 -11.28
N ALA A 529 -23.59 10.32 -10.86
CA ALA A 529 -22.33 10.09 -11.58
C ALA A 529 -22.54 9.58 -13.02
N ASN A 530 -23.54 8.73 -13.26
CA ASN A 530 -23.84 8.18 -14.59
C ASN A 530 -24.28 9.24 -15.62
N LEU A 531 -24.80 10.39 -15.16
CA LEU A 531 -25.23 11.51 -16.01
C LEU A 531 -24.13 12.57 -16.24
N ARG A 532 -22.99 12.43 -15.58
CA ARG A 532 -21.79 13.23 -15.89
C ARG A 532 -21.12 12.73 -17.17
N TYR A 533 -20.13 13.48 -17.64
CA TYR A 533 -19.24 13.04 -18.73
C TYR A 533 -18.62 11.66 -18.41
N ALA A 534 -18.27 10.91 -19.45
CA ALA A 534 -17.64 9.60 -19.27
C ALA A 534 -16.12 9.74 -19.05
N ALA A 535 -15.50 10.76 -19.64
CA ALA A 535 -14.07 11.00 -19.59
C ALA A 535 -13.74 12.49 -19.49
N PHE A 536 -12.61 12.82 -18.84
CA PHE A 536 -12.14 14.20 -18.72
C PHE A 536 -11.92 14.89 -20.08
N SER A 537 -11.56 14.13 -21.12
CA SER A 537 -11.39 14.66 -22.47
C SER A 537 -12.68 15.20 -23.07
N GLU A 538 -13.84 14.65 -22.70
CA GLU A 538 -15.14 15.15 -23.15
C GLU A 538 -15.46 16.49 -22.49
N LEU A 539 -15.24 16.60 -21.18
CA LEU A 539 -15.39 17.86 -20.44
C LEU A 539 -14.46 18.95 -21.01
N ALA A 540 -13.17 18.62 -21.20
CA ALA A 540 -12.21 19.55 -21.80
C ALA A 540 -12.64 20.00 -23.20
N SER A 541 -13.10 19.06 -24.04
CA SER A 541 -13.58 19.39 -25.38
C SER A 541 -14.76 20.36 -25.33
N ASP A 542 -15.79 20.07 -24.52
CA ASP A 542 -17.00 20.90 -24.45
C ASP A 542 -16.75 22.27 -23.81
N LEU A 543 -15.76 22.40 -22.91
CA LEU A 543 -15.32 23.70 -22.39
C LEU A 543 -14.73 24.60 -23.49
N PHE A 544 -14.13 24.01 -24.51
CA PHE A 544 -13.46 24.74 -25.59
C PHE A 544 -14.31 24.90 -26.85
N HIS A 545 -15.00 23.83 -27.21
CA HIS A 545 -15.76 23.61 -28.42
C HIS A 545 -17.05 22.86 -28.05
N PRO A 546 -18.09 23.57 -27.58
CA PRO A 546 -19.32 22.93 -27.11
C PRO A 546 -19.96 22.09 -28.22
N SER A 547 -20.31 20.85 -27.89
CA SER A 547 -20.95 19.92 -28.81
C SER A 547 -22.24 20.46 -29.44
N ALA A 548 -22.59 19.94 -30.62
CA ALA A 548 -23.78 20.37 -31.36
C ALA A 548 -25.08 20.19 -30.54
N GLU A 549 -25.14 19.18 -29.66
CA GLU A 549 -26.26 18.96 -28.76
C GLU A 549 -26.40 20.09 -27.73
N ILE A 550 -25.29 20.49 -27.08
CA ILE A 550 -25.27 21.60 -26.13
C ILE A 550 -25.64 22.91 -26.83
N MET A 551 -25.12 23.15 -28.03
CA MET A 551 -25.45 24.33 -28.83
C MET A 551 -26.92 24.37 -29.24
N LYS A 552 -27.52 23.21 -29.58
CA LYS A 552 -28.95 23.09 -29.88
C LYS A 552 -29.81 23.37 -28.64
N GLN A 553 -29.45 22.82 -27.49
CA GLN A 553 -30.14 23.09 -26.22
C GLN A 553 -30.04 24.57 -25.80
N ALA A 554 -28.87 25.18 -26.00
CA ALA A 554 -28.67 26.61 -25.73
C ALA A 554 -29.51 27.50 -26.65
N SER A 555 -29.64 27.12 -27.92
CA SER A 555 -30.40 27.87 -28.93
C SER A 555 -31.92 27.72 -28.78
N GLY A 556 -32.38 26.52 -28.40
CA GLY A 556 -33.79 26.13 -28.25
C GLY A 556 -34.54 26.75 -27.06
N ARG A 557 -33.91 27.66 -26.31
CA ARG A 557 -34.55 28.39 -25.21
C ARG A 557 -35.71 29.27 -25.70
N SER A 558 -36.92 29.01 -25.19
CA SER A 558 -38.11 29.86 -25.34
C SER A 558 -37.86 31.27 -24.75
N LEU A 559 -38.52 32.30 -25.30
CA LEU A 559 -38.51 33.68 -24.80
C LEU A 559 -38.78 33.77 -23.28
N LYS A 560 -39.61 32.87 -22.73
CA LYS A 560 -39.87 32.71 -21.29
C LYS A 560 -38.60 32.51 -20.47
N SER A 561 -37.63 31.78 -21.00
CA SER A 561 -36.35 31.47 -20.33
C SER A 561 -35.24 32.48 -20.62
N LYS A 562 -35.31 33.20 -21.75
CA LYS A 562 -34.32 34.22 -22.14
C LYS A 562 -34.56 35.56 -21.45
N ASN A 563 -35.82 35.95 -21.24
CA ASN A 563 -36.17 37.19 -20.56
C ASN A 563 -37.57 37.06 -19.91
N PRO A 564 -37.67 36.44 -18.72
CA PRO A 564 -38.96 36.11 -18.10
C PRO A 564 -39.83 37.36 -17.88
N VAL A 565 -39.22 38.49 -17.53
CA VAL A 565 -39.93 39.76 -17.35
C VAL A 565 -40.52 40.27 -18.67
N ARG A 566 -39.76 40.26 -19.77
CA ARG A 566 -40.30 40.66 -21.08
C ARG A 566 -41.36 39.68 -21.58
N PHE A 567 -41.16 38.39 -21.38
CA PHE A 567 -42.17 37.38 -21.74
C PHE A 567 -43.49 37.64 -21.01
N TRP A 568 -43.46 37.80 -19.68
CA TRP A 568 -44.66 38.11 -18.91
C TRP A 568 -45.26 39.47 -19.26
N LYS A 569 -44.44 40.50 -19.55
CA LYS A 569 -44.95 41.79 -20.06
C LYS A 569 -45.72 41.63 -21.38
N VAL A 570 -45.20 40.85 -22.32
CA VAL A 570 -45.87 40.59 -23.59
C VAL A 570 -47.14 39.77 -23.39
N VAL A 571 -47.09 38.72 -22.57
CA VAL A 571 -48.27 37.90 -22.24
C VAL A 571 -49.36 38.74 -21.57
N SER A 572 -49.00 39.55 -20.57
CA SER A 572 -49.94 40.46 -19.90
C SER A 572 -50.53 41.49 -20.86
N LEU A 573 -49.73 42.01 -21.80
CA LEU A 573 -50.20 42.97 -22.81
C LEU A 573 -51.16 42.30 -23.82
N CYS A 574 -50.87 41.07 -24.26
CA CYS A 574 -51.79 40.30 -25.09
C CYS A 574 -53.10 39.97 -24.36
N LEU A 575 -53.03 39.55 -23.09
CA LEU A 575 -54.22 39.29 -22.28
C LEU A 575 -55.05 40.56 -22.07
N PHE A 576 -54.41 41.71 -21.85
CA PHE A 576 -55.08 43.01 -21.74
C PHE A 576 -55.85 43.35 -23.02
N PHE A 577 -55.26 43.14 -24.21
CA PHE A 577 -55.96 43.34 -25.47
C PHE A 577 -57.14 42.37 -25.66
N ILE A 578 -56.99 41.11 -25.26
CA ILE A 578 -58.10 40.12 -25.32
C ILE A 578 -59.26 40.57 -24.44
N VAL A 579 -58.98 41.07 -23.22
CA VAL A 579 -60.01 41.58 -22.32
C VAL A 579 -60.72 42.80 -22.91
N ILE A 580 -59.99 43.73 -23.55
CA ILE A 580 -60.60 44.89 -24.24
C ILE A 580 -61.55 44.42 -25.35
N VAL A 581 -61.11 43.48 -26.19
CA VAL A 581 -61.91 42.95 -27.30
C VAL A 581 -63.17 42.26 -26.79
N GLN A 582 -63.06 41.47 -25.72
CA GLN A 582 -64.21 40.81 -25.09
C GLN A 582 -65.20 41.82 -24.49
N LEU A 583 -64.69 42.91 -23.90
CA LEU A 583 -65.53 43.98 -23.35
C LEU A 583 -66.31 44.69 -24.47
N THR A 584 -65.66 44.98 -25.60
CA THR A 584 -66.33 45.60 -26.75
C THR A 584 -67.39 44.70 -27.37
N ILE A 585 -67.12 43.39 -27.51
CA ILE A 585 -68.11 42.42 -28.01
C ILE A 585 -69.29 42.24 -27.05
N SER A 586 -69.09 42.48 -25.75
CA SER A 586 -70.17 42.36 -24.74
C SER A 586 -70.99 43.65 -24.58
N LEU A 587 -70.55 44.75 -25.20
CA LEU A 587 -71.21 46.07 -25.18
C LEU A 587 -72.01 46.34 -26.47
N ASP A 588 -71.75 45.58 -27.53
CA ASP A 588 -72.63 45.39 -28.70
C ASP A 588 -73.67 44.31 -28.41
#